data_AF-A0A945J5S7-F1
#
_entry.id   AF-A0A945J5S7-F1
#
_cell.length_a   1.000
_cell.length_b   1.000
_cell.length_c   1.000
_cell.angle_alpha   90.00
_cell.angle_beta   90.00
_cell.angle_gamma   90.00
#
_symmetry.space_group_name_H-M   'P 1'
#
loop_
_entity.id
_entity.type
_entity.pdbx_description
1 polymer ?
#
loop_
_entity_poly.entity_id
_entity_poly.type
_entity_poly.pdbx_seq_one_letter_code
_entity_poly.pdbx_strand_id
1 'polypeptide(L)'
;MNKPYFQTSLVAEKSEAKHLLPRNHKGTSKELPEILYKNGKGAVDRVNRSNLEAWTREARSGKPQAQYNLGVVYFKGVGVTPNHEEAFKWFTRAAEKGSASGQGFLGVMYENGLGVSQDHDKSVHWYRKAAEQEDSTAQFNLARLCYQGNGKKRAPEEAVKWFEKAAEKNNDNAQNML
;
A
#
# COMPACT_ATOMS: atom_id res chain seq x y z
N MET A 1 -41.69 41.55 -40.40
CA MET A 1 -42.04 42.03 -39.04
C MET A 1 -43.23 41.20 -38.55
N ASN A 2 -42.98 40.15 -37.77
CA ASN A 2 -44.03 39.24 -37.29
C ASN A 2 -44.39 39.58 -35.84
N LYS A 3 -45.70 39.74 -35.59
CA LYS A 3 -46.35 39.98 -34.29
C LYS A 3 -46.67 38.65 -33.58
N PRO A 4 -47.10 38.66 -32.30
CA PRO A 4 -46.52 37.85 -31.23
C PRO A 4 -47.34 36.60 -30.88
N TYR A 5 -46.69 35.63 -30.20
CA TYR A 5 -47.36 34.52 -29.53
C TYR A 5 -47.32 34.71 -28.02
N PHE A 6 -48.49 34.94 -27.42
CA PHE A 6 -48.79 34.56 -26.05
C PHE A 6 -50.15 33.86 -26.06
N GLN A 7 -50.17 32.57 -25.76
CA GLN A 7 -51.20 31.99 -24.89
C GLN A 7 -50.60 30.86 -24.04
N THR A 8 -50.85 31.04 -22.75
CA THR A 8 -50.70 30.22 -21.55
C THR A 8 -51.11 28.75 -21.67
N SER A 9 -50.33 27.87 -21.02
CA SER A 9 -50.89 27.04 -19.94
C SER A 9 -49.78 26.56 -18.99
N LEU A 10 -50.03 26.82 -17.70
CA LEU A 10 -49.25 26.46 -16.54
C LEU A 10 -49.99 25.30 -15.86
N VAL A 11 -49.49 24.06 -15.92
CA VAL A 11 -49.80 23.04 -14.89
C VAL A 11 -48.72 21.96 -14.83
N ALA A 12 -48.37 21.59 -13.59
CA ALA A 12 -47.78 20.34 -13.12
C ALA A 12 -46.26 20.13 -13.31
N GLU A 13 -45.54 20.58 -12.27
CA GLU A 13 -44.53 19.78 -11.55
C GLU A 13 -44.54 18.28 -11.92
N LYS A 14 -43.45 17.82 -12.53
CA LYS A 14 -42.98 16.45 -12.39
C LYS A 14 -41.52 16.46 -11.97
N SER A 15 -41.36 16.28 -10.66
CA SER A 15 -40.30 15.46 -10.08
C SER A 15 -39.97 14.29 -11.01
N GLU A 16 -38.72 14.23 -11.46
CA GLU A 16 -37.96 13.00 -11.54
C GLU A 16 -36.53 13.34 -11.95
N ALA A 17 -35.60 13.00 -11.08
CA ALA A 17 -34.17 13.19 -11.22
C ALA A 17 -33.69 12.56 -12.54
N LYS A 18 -33.55 13.37 -13.58
CA LYS A 18 -32.83 13.02 -14.79
C LYS A 18 -31.37 12.83 -14.42
N HIS A 19 -30.98 11.57 -14.41
CA HIS A 19 -29.65 11.00 -14.53
C HIS A 19 -28.70 11.91 -15.34
N LEU A 20 -28.00 12.83 -14.66
CA LEU A 20 -26.90 13.60 -15.23
C LEU A 20 -25.59 12.91 -14.84
N LEU A 21 -25.23 11.86 -15.58
CA LEU A 21 -23.83 11.45 -15.65
C LEU A 21 -23.10 12.44 -16.57
N PRO A 22 -21.99 13.06 -16.15
CA PRO A 22 -21.24 13.93 -17.03
C PRO A 22 -20.59 13.15 -18.17
N ARG A 23 -20.58 13.81 -19.32
CA ARG A 23 -20.15 13.35 -20.64
C ARG A 23 -18.73 12.79 -20.67
N ASN A 24 -18.57 11.74 -21.49
CA ASN A 24 -17.33 11.21 -22.03
C ASN A 24 -16.32 12.32 -22.39
N HIS A 25 -15.25 12.45 -21.61
CA HIS A 25 -13.97 12.87 -22.14
C HIS A 25 -13.21 11.60 -22.56
N LYS A 26 -13.05 11.42 -23.87
CA LYS A 26 -12.05 10.53 -24.44
C LYS A 26 -10.67 11.12 -24.10
N GLY A 27 -10.16 10.74 -22.94
CA GLY A 27 -8.85 11.12 -22.41
C GLY A 27 -8.62 10.39 -21.10
N THR A 28 -7.57 9.57 -21.03
CA THR A 28 -7.00 8.96 -19.81
C THR A 28 -7.82 7.90 -19.02
N SER A 29 -8.64 7.06 -19.67
CA SER A 29 -9.23 5.89 -18.99
C SER A 29 -8.29 4.67 -18.88
N LYS A 30 -7.08 4.75 -19.45
CA LYS A 30 -6.04 3.69 -19.37
C LYS A 30 -4.99 3.92 -18.26
N GLU A 31 -5.07 5.05 -17.55
CA GLU A 31 -3.98 5.50 -16.67
C GLU A 31 -4.41 5.82 -15.24
N LEU A 32 -5.68 5.70 -14.86
CA LEU A 32 -6.00 5.56 -13.44
C LEU A 32 -5.72 4.12 -13.04
N PRO A 33 -5.07 3.84 -11.91
CA PRO A 33 -4.94 2.47 -11.45
C PRO A 33 -6.34 1.84 -11.35
N GLU A 34 -6.48 0.59 -11.75
CA GLU A 34 -7.72 -0.20 -11.61
C GLU A 34 -8.28 -0.23 -10.18
N ILE A 35 -7.49 0.23 -9.20
CA ILE A 35 -7.79 0.61 -7.80
C ILE A 35 -9.22 1.13 -7.60
N LEU A 36 -9.72 2.03 -8.46
CA LEU A 36 -11.02 2.67 -8.26
C LEU A 36 -12.22 1.89 -8.83
N TYR A 37 -12.00 0.90 -9.70
CA TYR A 37 -13.07 0.38 -10.57
C TYR A 37 -13.21 -1.15 -10.61
N LYS A 38 -12.31 -1.93 -10.00
CA LYS A 38 -12.55 -3.38 -9.88
C LYS A 38 -13.58 -3.65 -8.77
N ASN A 39 -14.83 -3.86 -9.20
CA ASN A 39 -15.94 -4.52 -8.48
C ASN A 39 -16.91 -3.67 -7.64
N GLY A 40 -17.04 -2.36 -7.87
CA GLY A 40 -18.26 -1.60 -7.50
C GLY A 40 -18.76 -1.74 -6.05
N LYS A 41 -17.91 -2.14 -5.11
CA LYS A 41 -18.25 -2.46 -3.70
C LYS A 41 -17.35 -1.75 -2.69
N GLY A 42 -16.31 -1.03 -3.14
CA GLY A 42 -15.48 -0.19 -2.28
C GLY A 42 -16.01 1.25 -2.29
N ALA A 43 -16.85 1.61 -1.31
CA ALA A 43 -17.17 3.01 -1.07
C ALA A 43 -15.92 3.70 -0.51
N VAL A 44 -15.02 4.13 -1.39
CA VAL A 44 -13.95 5.03 -1.00
C VAL A 44 -14.60 6.39 -0.78
N ASP A 45 -14.69 6.82 0.47
CA ASP A 45 -15.11 8.19 0.79
C ASP A 45 -14.30 9.18 -0.05
N ARG A 46 -14.95 10.25 -0.52
CA ARG A 46 -14.36 11.20 -1.48
C ARG A 46 -12.98 11.71 -1.03
N VAL A 47 -12.78 11.89 0.27
CA VAL A 47 -11.50 12.31 0.86
C VAL A 47 -10.41 11.25 0.67
N ASN A 48 -10.73 9.98 0.87
CA ASN A 48 -9.80 8.86 0.67
C ASN A 48 -9.47 8.67 -0.82
N ARG A 49 -10.38 9.01 -1.73
CA ARG A 49 -10.15 8.98 -3.18
C ARG A 49 -9.09 9.99 -3.61
N SER A 50 -9.19 11.25 -3.17
CA SER A 50 -8.20 12.29 -3.52
C SER A 50 -6.79 11.94 -3.03
N ASN A 51 -6.68 11.40 -1.81
CA ASN A 51 -5.40 10.95 -1.27
C ASN A 51 -4.81 9.79 -2.08
N LEU A 52 -5.64 8.84 -2.48
CA LEU A 52 -5.23 7.68 -3.26
C LEU A 52 -4.76 8.05 -4.68
N GLU A 53 -5.44 9.01 -5.32
CA GLU A 53 -5.03 9.56 -6.62
C GLU A 53 -3.69 10.32 -6.51
N ALA A 54 -3.51 11.10 -5.45
CA ALA A 54 -2.28 11.82 -5.19
C ALA A 54 -1.11 10.83 -4.95
N TRP A 55 -1.27 9.88 -4.03
CA TRP A 55 -0.26 8.85 -3.75
C TRP A 55 0.06 8.02 -4.99
N THR A 56 -0.94 7.70 -5.82
CA THR A 56 -0.71 7.01 -7.09
C THR A 56 0.21 7.81 -8.00
N ARG A 57 -0.08 9.10 -8.20
CA ARG A 57 0.70 9.96 -9.10
C ARG A 57 2.14 10.07 -8.61
N GLU A 58 2.31 10.26 -7.32
CA GLU A 58 3.62 10.35 -6.68
C GLU A 58 4.40 9.02 -6.68
N ALA A 59 3.71 7.89 -6.50
CA ALA A 59 4.32 6.58 -6.57
C ALA A 59 4.86 6.30 -7.98
N ARG A 60 4.11 6.75 -9.00
CA ARG A 60 4.52 6.65 -10.42
C ARG A 60 5.66 7.59 -10.78
N SER A 61 5.73 8.79 -10.19
CA SER A 61 6.90 9.67 -10.34
C SER A 61 8.12 9.17 -9.58
N GLY A 62 8.00 8.05 -8.84
CA GLY A 62 9.12 7.36 -8.25
C GLY A 62 9.46 7.81 -6.84
N LYS A 63 8.56 8.51 -6.13
CA LYS A 63 8.76 8.87 -4.73
C LYS A 63 8.67 7.62 -3.84
N PRO A 64 9.73 7.23 -3.11
CA PRO A 64 9.75 5.97 -2.34
C PRO A 64 8.64 5.87 -1.29
N GLN A 65 8.36 6.97 -0.59
CA GLN A 65 7.31 7.01 0.43
C GLN A 65 5.91 6.79 -0.17
N ALA A 66 5.64 7.36 -1.34
CA ALA A 66 4.36 7.18 -2.02
C ALA A 66 4.22 5.75 -2.56
N GLN A 67 5.31 5.15 -3.05
CA GLN A 67 5.34 3.74 -3.45
C GLN A 67 5.08 2.81 -2.27
N TYR A 68 5.70 3.07 -1.12
CA TYR A 68 5.41 2.36 0.12
C TYR A 68 3.93 2.50 0.52
N ASN A 69 3.40 3.73 0.56
CA ASN A 69 1.99 3.96 0.93
C ASN A 69 1.03 3.22 0.00
N LEU A 70 1.32 3.20 -1.31
CA LEU A 70 0.51 2.48 -2.29
C LEU A 70 0.61 0.96 -2.11
N GLY A 71 1.79 0.45 -1.73
CA GLY A 71 1.96 -0.94 -1.29
C GLY A 71 1.07 -1.27 -0.09
N VAL A 72 1.02 -0.41 0.92
CA VAL A 72 0.15 -0.57 2.10
C VAL A 72 -1.33 -0.57 1.72
N VAL A 73 -1.74 0.31 0.81
CA VAL A 73 -3.13 0.35 0.30
C VAL A 73 -3.54 -1.01 -0.27
N TYR A 74 -2.72 -1.57 -1.16
CA TYR A 74 -3.00 -2.89 -1.73
C TYR A 74 -2.87 -4.02 -0.72
N PHE A 75 -1.92 -3.94 0.21
CA PHE A 75 -1.71 -4.97 1.22
C PHE A 75 -2.91 -5.08 2.18
N LYS A 76 -3.44 -3.94 2.63
CA LYS A 76 -4.55 -3.86 3.60
C LYS A 76 -5.93 -3.76 2.94
N GLY A 77 -6.00 -3.45 1.65
CA GLY A 77 -7.27 -3.15 0.98
C GLY A 77 -7.91 -1.82 1.39
N VAL A 78 -7.10 -0.79 1.67
CA VAL A 78 -7.64 0.51 2.09
C VAL A 78 -8.22 1.23 0.87
N GLY A 79 -9.54 1.16 0.72
CA GLY A 79 -10.24 1.72 -0.44
C GLY A 79 -10.05 0.93 -1.74
N VAL A 80 -9.48 -0.27 -1.67
CA VAL A 80 -9.33 -1.22 -2.78
C VAL A 80 -9.58 -2.63 -2.29
N THR A 81 -9.85 -3.58 -3.19
CA THR A 81 -9.72 -4.99 -2.83
C THR A 81 -8.26 -5.30 -2.50
N PRO A 82 -7.96 -5.95 -1.36
CA PRO A 82 -6.60 -6.39 -1.06
C PRO A 82 -5.99 -7.17 -2.21
N ASN A 83 -4.74 -6.89 -2.53
CA ASN A 83 -3.98 -7.59 -3.57
C ASN A 83 -2.49 -7.63 -3.19
N HIS A 84 -2.04 -8.78 -2.71
CA HIS A 84 -0.66 -8.93 -2.27
C HIS A 84 0.35 -8.92 -3.44
N GLU A 85 -0.01 -9.33 -4.64
CA GLU A 85 0.90 -9.26 -5.79
C GLU A 85 1.17 -7.81 -6.20
N GLU A 86 0.15 -6.94 -6.18
CA GLU A 86 0.34 -5.51 -6.43
C GLU A 86 1.07 -4.83 -5.28
N ALA A 87 0.76 -5.17 -4.03
CA ALA A 87 1.51 -4.69 -2.88
C ALA A 87 3.01 -5.03 -3.00
N PHE A 88 3.32 -6.27 -3.38
CA PHE A 88 4.68 -6.74 -3.59
C PHE A 88 5.44 -5.89 -4.62
N LYS A 89 4.82 -5.58 -5.77
CA LYS A 89 5.42 -4.74 -6.80
C LYS A 89 5.74 -3.34 -6.29
N TRP A 90 4.82 -2.73 -5.54
CA TRP A 90 5.01 -1.37 -5.01
C TRP A 90 6.04 -1.30 -3.89
N PHE A 91 6.02 -2.27 -2.96
CA PHE A 91 7.06 -2.38 -1.95
C PHE A 91 8.44 -2.66 -2.56
N THR A 92 8.51 -3.47 -3.63
CA THR A 92 9.75 -3.69 -4.39
C THR A 92 10.34 -2.39 -4.90
N ARG A 93 9.53 -1.57 -5.57
CA ARG A 93 9.99 -0.25 -6.08
C ARG A 93 10.46 0.67 -4.96
N ALA A 94 9.74 0.71 -3.83
CA ALA A 94 10.13 1.51 -2.68
C ALA A 94 11.46 1.03 -2.06
N ALA A 95 11.60 -0.30 -1.92
CA ALA A 95 12.74 -0.96 -1.30
C ALA A 95 14.02 -0.80 -2.14
N GLU A 96 13.92 -0.93 -3.46
CA GLU A 96 15.00 -0.70 -4.42
C GLU A 96 15.53 0.74 -4.38
N LYS A 97 14.67 1.69 -4.01
CA LYS A 97 15.05 3.09 -3.79
C LYS A 97 15.49 3.40 -2.35
N GLY A 98 15.68 2.38 -1.53
CA GLY A 98 16.23 2.53 -0.18
C GLY A 98 15.20 2.79 0.92
N SER A 99 13.89 2.72 0.65
CA SER A 99 12.89 2.87 1.74
C SER A 99 13.01 1.72 2.75
N ALA A 100 13.44 2.01 3.98
CA ALA A 100 13.52 1.03 5.06
C ALA A 100 12.18 0.33 5.32
N SER A 101 11.07 1.08 5.33
CA SER A 101 9.74 0.48 5.48
C SER A 101 9.35 -0.41 4.30
N GLY A 102 9.68 -0.03 3.06
CA GLY A 102 9.48 -0.89 1.89
C GLY A 102 10.28 -2.19 1.97
N GLN A 103 11.54 -2.10 2.42
CA GLN A 103 12.41 -3.26 2.64
C GLN A 103 11.85 -4.16 3.76
N GLY A 104 11.44 -3.60 4.90
CA GLY A 104 10.81 -4.35 5.99
C GLY A 104 9.57 -5.11 5.54
N PHE A 105 8.69 -4.48 4.76
CA PHE A 105 7.50 -5.14 4.22
C PHE A 105 7.83 -6.23 3.19
N LEU A 106 8.87 -6.06 2.35
CA LEU A 106 9.35 -7.18 1.52
C LEU A 106 9.84 -8.35 2.37
N GLY A 107 10.53 -8.08 3.48
CA GLY A 107 10.93 -9.09 4.45
C GLY A 107 9.74 -9.92 4.91
N VAL A 108 8.64 -9.25 5.31
CA VAL A 108 7.38 -9.89 5.74
C VAL A 108 6.75 -10.71 4.62
N MET A 109 6.71 -10.18 3.39
CA MET A 109 6.03 -10.84 2.28
C MET A 109 6.76 -12.11 1.84
N TYR A 110 8.09 -12.08 1.79
CA TYR A 110 8.88 -13.28 1.54
C TYR A 110 8.83 -14.27 2.69
N GLU A 111 8.77 -13.81 3.94
CA GLU A 111 8.64 -14.69 5.11
C GLU A 111 7.33 -15.48 5.08
N ASN A 112 6.23 -14.87 4.65
CA ASN A 112 4.89 -15.45 4.74
C ASN A 112 4.34 -15.93 3.40
N GLY A 113 5.08 -15.75 2.30
CA GLY A 113 4.61 -16.10 0.95
C GLY A 113 3.42 -15.25 0.47
N LEU A 114 3.38 -13.97 0.82
CA LEU A 114 2.27 -13.07 0.47
C LEU A 114 2.52 -12.44 -0.89
N GLY A 115 1.75 -12.81 -1.92
CA GLY A 115 1.91 -12.25 -3.28
C GLY A 115 3.23 -12.60 -3.97
N VAL A 116 4.03 -13.47 -3.35
CA VAL A 116 5.30 -14.02 -3.83
C VAL A 116 5.50 -15.38 -3.16
N SER A 117 6.25 -16.29 -3.76
CA SER A 117 6.61 -17.55 -3.08
C SER A 117 7.42 -17.28 -1.79
N GLN A 118 7.14 -18.06 -0.75
CA GLN A 118 7.87 -17.97 0.51
C GLN A 118 9.37 -18.24 0.30
N ASP A 119 10.21 -17.39 0.86
CA ASP A 119 11.67 -17.44 0.72
C ASP A 119 12.34 -16.77 1.93
N HIS A 120 12.76 -17.57 2.90
CA HIS A 120 13.37 -17.08 4.14
C HIS A 120 14.70 -16.36 3.88
N ASP A 121 15.43 -16.70 2.82
CA ASP A 121 16.71 -16.09 2.50
C ASP A 121 16.53 -14.67 1.98
N LYS A 122 15.55 -14.49 1.09
CA LYS A 122 15.15 -13.16 0.64
C LYS A 122 14.53 -12.35 1.77
N SER A 123 13.78 -12.99 2.67
CA SER A 123 13.24 -12.33 3.85
C SER A 123 14.36 -11.75 4.73
N VAL A 124 15.35 -12.57 5.10
CA VAL A 124 16.54 -12.16 5.88
C VAL A 124 17.28 -11.04 5.17
N HIS A 125 17.50 -11.14 3.85
CA HIS A 125 18.16 -10.12 3.06
C HIS A 125 17.47 -8.75 3.17
N TRP A 126 16.15 -8.72 3.01
CA TRP A 126 15.39 -7.47 3.06
C TRP A 126 15.24 -6.91 4.47
N TYR A 127 15.01 -7.77 5.48
CA TYR A 127 15.01 -7.33 6.87
C TYR A 127 16.37 -6.76 7.28
N ARG A 128 17.49 -7.37 6.86
CA ARG A 128 18.83 -6.86 7.15
C ARG A 128 19.04 -5.46 6.60
N LYS A 129 18.66 -5.21 5.35
CA LYS A 129 18.76 -3.87 4.77
C LYS A 129 17.95 -2.82 5.52
N ALA A 130 16.75 -3.17 6.00
CA ALA A 130 15.94 -2.27 6.81
C ALA A 130 16.52 -2.08 8.23
N ALA A 131 17.02 -3.16 8.84
CA ALA A 131 17.62 -3.17 10.17
C ALA A 131 18.91 -2.34 10.25
N GLU A 132 19.72 -2.36 9.19
CA GLU A 132 20.91 -1.53 9.01
C GLU A 132 20.57 -0.04 8.88
N GLN A 133 19.33 0.29 8.53
CA GLN A 133 18.78 1.66 8.55
C GLN A 133 18.04 2.00 9.85
N GLU A 134 18.31 1.24 10.91
CA GLU A 134 17.72 1.43 12.25
C GLU A 134 16.20 1.19 12.34
N ASP A 135 15.59 0.47 11.40
CA ASP A 135 14.19 0.05 11.54
C ASP A 135 14.08 -1.02 12.64
N SER A 136 13.56 -0.63 13.80
CA SER A 136 13.48 -1.50 14.98
C SER A 136 12.59 -2.72 14.79
N THR A 137 11.57 -2.63 13.93
CA THR A 137 10.70 -3.76 13.60
C THR A 137 11.45 -4.78 12.74
N ALA A 138 12.23 -4.33 11.76
CA ALA A 138 13.08 -5.20 10.95
C ALA A 138 14.21 -5.82 11.78
N GLN A 139 14.81 -5.07 12.72
CA GLN A 139 15.81 -5.61 13.66
C GLN A 139 15.24 -6.76 14.49
N PHE A 140 14.07 -6.57 15.08
CA PHE A 140 13.37 -7.63 15.83
C PHE A 140 13.05 -8.85 14.96
N ASN A 141 12.50 -8.64 13.76
CA ASN A 141 12.13 -9.74 12.88
C ASN A 141 13.36 -10.52 12.37
N LEU A 142 14.45 -9.82 12.06
CA LEU A 142 15.72 -10.43 11.70
C LEU A 142 16.28 -11.27 12.86
N ALA A 143 16.29 -10.70 14.08
CA ALA A 143 16.73 -11.39 15.28
C ALA A 143 15.94 -12.70 15.51
N ARG A 144 14.61 -12.62 15.40
CA ARG A 144 13.73 -13.79 15.52
C ARG A 144 14.06 -14.85 14.47
N LEU A 145 14.26 -14.47 13.20
CA LEU A 145 14.61 -15.43 12.15
C LEU A 145 15.97 -16.08 12.40
N CYS A 146 16.98 -15.31 12.81
CA CYS A 146 18.30 -15.84 13.16
C CYS A 146 18.24 -16.81 14.35
N TYR A 147 17.40 -16.53 15.34
CA TYR A 147 17.20 -17.38 16.51
C TYR A 147 16.47 -18.69 16.17
N GLN A 148 15.39 -18.63 15.41
CA GLN A 148 14.57 -19.79 15.07
C GLN A 148 15.26 -20.73 14.07
N GLY A 149 16.02 -20.17 13.13
CA GLY A 149 16.67 -20.91 12.05
C GLY A 149 15.69 -21.38 10.98
N ASN A 150 14.64 -20.60 10.68
CA ASN A 150 13.57 -20.96 9.74
C ASN A 150 14.10 -21.25 8.32
N GLY A 151 14.48 -22.51 8.06
CA GLY A 151 15.07 -22.97 6.81
C GLY A 151 16.60 -22.87 6.71
N LYS A 152 17.30 -22.43 7.77
CA LYS A 152 18.77 -22.29 7.83
C LYS A 152 19.36 -22.64 9.19
N LYS A 153 20.69 -22.73 9.26
CA LYS A 153 21.40 -22.86 10.55
C LYS A 153 21.11 -21.62 11.43
N ARG A 154 20.75 -21.86 12.68
CA ARG A 154 20.57 -20.80 13.69
C ARG A 154 21.84 -19.97 13.87
N ALA A 155 21.66 -18.68 14.14
CA ALA A 155 22.72 -17.73 14.45
C ALA A 155 22.34 -16.95 15.73
N PRO A 156 22.37 -17.60 16.90
CA PRO A 156 21.88 -17.02 18.15
C PRO A 156 22.70 -15.80 18.62
N GLU A 157 24.02 -15.79 18.40
CA GLU A 157 24.86 -14.64 18.77
C GLU A 157 24.55 -13.41 17.91
N GLU A 158 24.16 -13.62 16.66
CA GLU A 158 23.69 -12.54 15.80
C GLU A 158 22.29 -12.07 16.22
N ALA A 159 21.40 -12.99 16.59
CA ALA A 159 20.06 -12.65 17.06
C ALA A 159 20.10 -11.73 18.28
N VAL A 160 20.95 -12.04 19.27
CA VAL A 160 21.12 -11.20 20.48
C VAL A 160 21.49 -9.76 20.10
N LYS A 161 22.48 -9.58 19.22
CA LYS A 161 22.93 -8.23 18.77
C LYS A 161 21.80 -7.43 18.13
N TRP A 162 20.91 -8.08 17.38
CA TRP A 162 19.78 -7.40 16.76
C TRP A 162 18.62 -7.15 17.75
N PHE A 163 18.39 -8.04 18.70
CA PHE A 163 17.44 -7.79 19.79
C PHE A 163 17.87 -6.61 20.66
N GLU A 164 19.15 -6.53 21.05
CA GLU A 164 19.71 -5.40 21.80
C GLU A 164 19.47 -4.07 21.07
N LYS A 165 19.83 -4.01 19.78
CA LYS A 165 19.60 -2.81 18.95
C LYS A 165 18.12 -2.41 18.86
N ALA A 166 17.22 -3.39 18.73
CA ALA A 166 15.79 -3.12 18.68
C ALA A 166 15.26 -2.61 20.04
N ALA A 167 15.74 -3.19 21.15
CA ALA A 167 15.35 -2.82 22.50
C ALA A 167 15.81 -1.40 22.89
N GLU A 168 17.02 -1.00 22.47
CA GLU A 168 17.53 0.38 22.62
C GLU A 168 16.65 1.44 21.95
N LYS A 169 15.89 1.03 20.92
CA LYS A 169 14.94 1.89 20.19
C LYS A 169 13.50 1.75 20.71
N ASN A 170 13.33 1.26 21.94
CA ASN A 170 12.03 1.05 22.61
C ASN A 170 11.10 0.11 21.82
N ASN A 171 11.64 -0.94 21.18
CA ASN A 171 10.80 -2.00 20.65
C ASN A 171 10.38 -2.93 21.80
N ASP A 172 9.12 -2.82 22.23
CA ASP A 172 8.56 -3.60 23.35
C ASP A 172 8.70 -5.12 23.15
N ASN A 173 8.57 -5.60 21.90
CA ASN A 173 8.72 -7.02 21.62
C ASN A 173 10.17 -7.50 21.82
N ALA A 174 11.16 -6.66 21.50
CA ALA A 174 12.56 -6.98 21.71
C ALA A 174 12.96 -6.93 23.18
N GLN A 175 12.44 -5.95 23.94
CA GLN A 175 12.70 -5.83 25.38
C GLN A 175 12.23 -7.06 26.16
N ASN A 176 11.13 -7.69 25.76
CA ASN A 176 10.61 -8.91 26.40
C ASN A 176 11.39 -10.19 26.06
N MET A 177 12.29 -10.13 25.07
CA MET A 177 13.06 -11.28 24.59
C MET A 177 14.51 -11.31 25.11
N LEU A 178 14.93 -10.24 25.79
CA LEU A 178 16.22 -10.10 26.49
C LEU A 178 16.02 -10.35 27.99
#